data_AF-A0A934FXC7-F1
#
_entry.id   AF-A0A934FXC7-F1
#
_cell.length_a   1.000
_cell.length_b   1.000
_cell.length_c   1.000
_cell.angle_alpha   90.00
_cell.angle_beta   90.00
_cell.angle_gamma   90.00
#
_symmetry.space_group_name_H-M   'P 1'
#
loop_
_entity.id
_entity.type
_entity.pdbx_description
1 polymer ?
#
loop_
_entity_poly.entity_id
_entity_poly.type
_entity_poly.pdbx_seq_one_letter_code
_entity_poly.pdbx_strand_id
1 'polypeptide(L)'
;MTGYSSVVYHEWGHGLDHAFGGISQTDGLSEGWGDIMSTYRLDDPIIGRDFRTNGGIVRTALNTLTYPQTGGSVHTQGSVWMGWAWQVREGLKTSLGSGPGVARAEQIVVASIAANALNQPDAVREVFILDDNDGNLSNGTPNYAVLSAAAITRNLPYPQVQLATIAHTALPSTSDQLEPQLVEATATPISGSITRVEIVYDAGAGTQRQRMASLGSNQYRGLLPGVLSPASVRYHLEALHSTNATLRYPTSGEISYAVGDEQQFFFDNFDGANLGWTHGMIATQDDWQLGAPAGRSGTSQGVAWRDPAAAFSGANCWGNDLGGAGFNGSYAANVENWLRSPTLDLSGRSGVKLAFKRWLTVEEAIYDQATVRVNGAVVWQNPSSGQFVDTAWTDFELAIPAADNNPAVQLEWRLRTDGGLELGGWNVDDVRLFSFAAIPAPPLRLTLAPAQVPLGGTTTLSLRGLPGALGVLLVSDTQGPTSFPGLPVLHVGAAFVVGLDGAGALDASITVTSDPSAYGTLLYAHALQLNGSSFEASNKMVMLTGD
;
A
#
# COMPACT_ATOMS: atom_id res chain seq x y z
N MET A 1 -22.78 46.66 -16.14
CA MET A 1 -22.61 46.29 -14.72
C MET A 1 -21.47 47.14 -14.16
N THR A 2 -21.59 47.73 -12.98
CA THR A 2 -20.54 48.61 -12.42
C THR A 2 -19.52 47.79 -11.64
N GLY A 3 -18.25 48.20 -11.61
CA GLY A 3 -17.21 47.51 -10.83
C GLY A 3 -17.52 47.39 -9.33
N TYR A 4 -18.30 48.34 -8.79
CA TYR A 4 -18.72 48.32 -7.38
C TYR A 4 -19.65 47.15 -7.04
N SER A 5 -20.51 46.69 -7.96
CA SER A 5 -21.39 45.55 -7.68
C SER A 5 -20.62 44.25 -7.47
N SER A 6 -19.57 43.99 -8.27
CA SER A 6 -18.72 42.81 -8.08
C SER A 6 -17.93 42.84 -6.78
N VAL A 7 -17.50 44.03 -6.33
CA VAL A 7 -16.81 44.15 -5.03
C VAL A 7 -17.79 43.87 -3.89
N VAL A 8 -19.01 44.41 -3.93
CA VAL A 8 -20.02 44.15 -2.88
C VAL A 8 -20.34 42.66 -2.74
N TYR A 9 -20.52 41.94 -3.86
CA TYR A 9 -20.76 40.49 -3.80
C TYR A 9 -19.52 39.70 -3.33
N HIS A 10 -18.32 40.19 -3.63
CA HIS A 10 -17.09 39.61 -3.09
C HIS A 10 -17.01 39.74 -1.56
N GLU A 11 -17.26 40.93 -1.02
CA GLU A 11 -17.31 41.13 0.43
C GLU A 11 -18.41 40.28 1.10
N TRP A 12 -19.56 40.11 0.43
CA TRP A 12 -20.60 39.20 0.91
C TRP A 12 -20.12 37.74 0.98
N GLY A 13 -19.30 37.30 0.02
CA GLY A 13 -18.71 35.96 0.05
C GLY A 13 -17.77 35.73 1.23
N HIS A 14 -17.01 36.74 1.68
CA HIS A 14 -16.28 36.65 2.96
C HIS A 14 -17.22 36.47 4.15
N GLY A 15 -18.36 37.16 4.16
CA GLY A 15 -19.39 36.99 5.18
C GLY A 15 -19.95 35.57 5.21
N LEU A 16 -20.12 34.95 4.04
CA LEU A 16 -20.57 33.56 3.92
C LEU A 16 -19.52 32.57 4.43
N ASP A 17 -18.26 32.74 4.03
CA ASP A 17 -17.12 31.93 4.49
C ASP A 17 -16.97 32.01 6.02
N HIS A 18 -17.03 33.22 6.58
CA HIS A 18 -17.01 33.43 8.03
C HIS A 18 -18.13 32.70 8.76
N ALA A 19 -19.33 32.62 8.17
CA ALA A 19 -20.49 31.98 8.79
C ALA A 19 -20.38 30.45 8.88
N PHE A 20 -19.65 29.80 7.99
CA PHE A 20 -19.51 28.34 7.96
C PHE A 20 -18.19 27.82 8.53
N GLY A 21 -17.14 28.65 8.57
CA GLY A 21 -15.80 28.15 8.90
C GLY A 21 -14.83 29.12 9.56
N GLY A 22 -15.16 30.42 9.58
CA GLY A 22 -14.19 31.47 9.84
C GLY A 22 -13.36 31.78 8.58
N ILE A 23 -12.98 33.05 8.41
CA ILE A 23 -12.32 33.55 7.19
C ILE A 23 -10.99 32.81 6.96
N SER A 24 -10.95 31.89 6.00
CA SER A 24 -9.75 31.09 5.73
C SER A 24 -8.65 31.92 5.06
N GLN A 25 -7.44 31.87 5.63
CA GLN A 25 -6.23 32.47 5.05
C GLN A 25 -5.35 31.45 4.31
N THR A 26 -5.72 30.16 4.37
CA THR A 26 -4.98 29.07 3.73
C THR A 26 -5.28 29.07 2.24
N ASP A 27 -4.24 29.07 1.42
CA ASP A 27 -4.32 29.08 -0.05
C ASP A 27 -5.22 30.19 -0.64
N GLY A 28 -5.46 31.28 0.10
CA GLY A 28 -6.38 32.34 -0.29
C GLY A 28 -7.83 31.88 -0.51
N LEU A 29 -8.27 30.83 0.18
CA LEU A 29 -9.57 30.20 -0.05
C LEU A 29 -10.74 31.18 0.14
N SER A 30 -10.69 32.02 1.19
CA SER A 30 -11.74 33.02 1.44
C SER A 30 -11.84 34.08 0.32
N GLU A 31 -10.71 34.51 -0.22
CA GLU A 31 -10.66 35.42 -1.37
C GLU A 31 -11.28 34.79 -2.61
N GLY A 32 -10.99 33.50 -2.84
CA GLY A 32 -11.61 32.71 -3.89
C GLY A 32 -13.12 32.58 -3.70
N TRP A 33 -13.61 32.37 -2.47
CA TRP A 33 -15.04 32.33 -2.19
C TRP A 33 -15.74 33.66 -2.53
N GLY A 34 -15.18 34.79 -2.10
CA GLY A 34 -15.68 36.11 -2.48
C GLY A 34 -15.81 36.24 -4.00
N ASP A 35 -14.78 35.84 -4.73
CA ASP A 35 -14.79 35.88 -6.18
C ASP A 35 -15.82 34.97 -6.84
N ILE A 36 -15.96 33.75 -6.35
CA ILE A 36 -16.95 32.80 -6.86
C ILE A 36 -18.36 33.36 -6.66
N MET A 37 -18.66 33.86 -5.46
CA MET A 37 -19.97 34.44 -5.16
C MET A 37 -20.28 35.62 -6.07
N SER A 38 -19.31 36.50 -6.31
CA SER A 38 -19.48 37.60 -7.27
C SER A 38 -19.68 37.11 -8.70
N THR A 39 -18.76 36.29 -9.21
CA THR A 39 -18.78 35.87 -10.62
C THR A 39 -20.00 35.02 -10.96
N TYR A 40 -20.41 34.12 -10.08
CA TYR A 40 -21.61 33.29 -10.27
C TYR A 40 -22.87 34.15 -10.24
N ARG A 41 -22.99 35.04 -9.25
CA ARG A 41 -24.19 35.86 -9.06
C ARG A 41 -24.41 36.85 -10.19
N LEU A 42 -23.32 37.36 -10.75
CA LEU A 42 -23.34 38.38 -11.79
C LEU A 42 -23.27 37.81 -13.21
N ASP A 43 -22.96 36.51 -13.36
CA ASP A 43 -22.66 35.89 -14.67
C ASP A 43 -21.58 36.67 -15.45
N ASP A 44 -20.58 37.20 -14.73
CA ASP A 44 -19.46 37.96 -15.29
C ASP A 44 -18.16 37.43 -14.67
N PRO A 45 -17.18 36.96 -15.46
CA PRO A 45 -15.91 36.46 -14.92
C PRO A 45 -15.01 37.58 -14.34
N ILE A 46 -15.37 38.86 -14.52
CA ILE A 46 -14.54 39.99 -14.11
C ILE A 46 -14.95 40.52 -12.74
N ILE A 47 -13.96 40.68 -11.87
CA ILE A 47 -14.11 41.38 -10.59
C ILE A 47 -13.58 42.82 -10.76
N GLY A 48 -14.40 43.78 -10.36
CA GLY A 48 -14.04 45.20 -10.29
C GLY A 48 -13.78 45.80 -11.67
N ARG A 49 -14.72 45.66 -12.62
CA ARG A 49 -14.63 46.32 -13.94
C ARG A 49 -14.49 47.83 -13.79
N ASP A 50 -13.47 48.42 -14.41
CA ASP A 50 -13.13 49.85 -14.31
C ASP A 50 -12.86 50.34 -12.87
N PHE A 51 -12.47 49.45 -11.95
CA PHE A 51 -12.27 49.78 -10.54
C PHE A 51 -10.98 50.58 -10.30
N ARG A 52 -9.95 50.35 -11.14
CA ARG A 52 -8.69 51.08 -11.04
C ARG A 52 -8.79 52.42 -11.75
N THR A 53 -8.01 53.42 -11.30
CA THR A 53 -7.98 54.77 -11.90
C THR A 53 -7.55 54.79 -13.37
N ASN A 54 -6.95 53.72 -13.87
CA ASN A 54 -6.58 53.52 -15.27
C ASN A 54 -7.65 52.75 -16.09
N GLY A 55 -8.85 52.51 -15.55
CA GLY A 55 -9.89 51.67 -16.16
C GLY A 55 -9.62 50.17 -16.06
N GLY A 56 -8.62 49.75 -15.29
CA GLY A 56 -8.27 48.34 -15.11
C GLY A 56 -9.23 47.57 -14.20
N ILE A 57 -9.24 46.25 -14.36
CA ILE A 57 -9.98 45.31 -13.51
C ILE A 57 -9.22 44.99 -12.21
N VAL A 58 -9.89 44.42 -11.21
CA VAL A 58 -9.21 43.86 -10.03
C VAL A 58 -8.57 42.51 -10.40
N ARG A 59 -9.39 41.55 -10.87
CA ARG A 59 -9.00 40.19 -11.26
C ARG A 59 -10.08 39.53 -12.14
N THR A 60 -9.80 38.35 -12.68
CA THR A 60 -10.69 37.63 -13.59
C THR A 60 -10.66 36.12 -13.35
N ALA A 61 -11.81 35.46 -13.49
CA ALA A 61 -11.93 34.01 -13.44
C ALA A 61 -11.39 33.32 -14.71
N LEU A 62 -11.15 34.09 -15.78
CA LEU A 62 -10.49 33.63 -17.01
C LEU A 62 -8.95 33.55 -16.88
N ASN A 63 -8.43 33.57 -15.66
CA ASN A 63 -7.00 33.44 -15.42
C ASN A 63 -6.51 31.99 -15.66
N THR A 64 -5.19 31.85 -15.79
CA THR A 64 -4.49 30.58 -16.03
C THR A 64 -3.64 30.14 -14.84
N LEU A 65 -3.95 30.60 -13.63
CA LEU A 65 -3.18 30.26 -12.43
C LEU A 65 -3.44 28.80 -12.01
N THR A 66 -2.43 28.17 -11.43
CA THR A 66 -2.42 26.75 -11.06
C THR A 66 -2.05 26.56 -9.58
N TYR A 67 -2.51 25.48 -8.96
CA TYR A 67 -2.12 25.07 -7.62
C TYR A 67 -0.78 24.29 -7.62
N PRO A 68 0.05 24.36 -6.55
CA PRO A 68 -0.01 25.38 -5.51
C PRO A 68 0.50 26.72 -6.05
N GLN A 69 -0.25 27.79 -5.79
CA GLN A 69 0.21 29.14 -6.11
C GLN A 69 1.19 29.60 -5.04
N THR A 70 2.47 29.31 -5.24
CA THR A 70 3.54 29.69 -4.31
C THR A 70 3.96 31.15 -4.55
N GLY A 71 3.67 32.00 -3.56
CA GLY A 71 3.96 33.44 -3.62
C GLY A 71 2.81 34.32 -4.13
N GLY A 72 2.88 35.60 -3.78
CA GLY A 72 1.77 36.55 -3.95
C GLY A 72 0.86 36.62 -2.73
N SER A 73 -0.08 37.57 -2.75
CA SER A 73 -1.06 37.73 -1.66
C SER A 73 -2.14 36.64 -1.69
N VAL A 74 -2.90 36.48 -0.61
CA VAL A 74 -4.09 35.61 -0.56
C VAL A 74 -5.04 35.83 -1.73
N HIS A 75 -5.19 37.07 -2.23
CA HIS A 75 -6.00 37.37 -3.42
C HIS A 75 -5.49 36.68 -4.70
N THR A 76 -4.17 36.55 -4.84
CA THR A 76 -3.54 35.87 -5.98
C THR A 76 -3.73 34.36 -5.87
N GLN A 77 -3.62 33.82 -4.64
CA GLN A 77 -3.82 32.40 -4.37
C GLN A 77 -5.28 31.99 -4.62
N GLY A 78 -6.24 32.78 -4.11
CA GLY A 78 -7.68 32.57 -4.31
C GLY A 78 -8.14 32.64 -5.77
N SER A 79 -7.36 33.27 -6.64
CA SER A 79 -7.64 33.33 -8.08
C SER A 79 -7.56 31.95 -8.76
N VAL A 80 -6.84 30.98 -8.17
CA VAL A 80 -6.87 29.57 -8.62
C VAL A 80 -8.26 28.97 -8.38
N TRP A 81 -8.80 29.15 -7.17
CA TRP A 81 -10.13 28.65 -6.78
C TRP A 81 -11.25 29.28 -7.61
N MET A 82 -11.28 30.62 -7.76
CA MET A 82 -12.29 31.29 -8.59
C MET A 82 -12.26 30.81 -10.04
N GLY A 83 -11.05 30.57 -10.55
CA GLY A 83 -10.87 30.12 -11.91
C GLY A 83 -11.47 28.72 -12.08
N TRP A 84 -11.13 27.81 -11.16
CA TRP A 84 -11.63 26.43 -11.17
C TRP A 84 -13.14 26.39 -11.21
N ALA A 85 -13.78 27.10 -10.28
CA ALA A 85 -15.22 27.21 -10.20
C ALA A 85 -15.83 27.74 -11.52
N TRP A 86 -15.26 28.81 -12.09
CA TRP A 86 -15.74 29.34 -13.37
C TRP A 86 -15.64 28.34 -14.53
N GLN A 87 -14.55 27.57 -14.62
CA GLN A 87 -14.44 26.51 -15.63
C GLN A 87 -15.47 25.39 -15.40
N VAL A 88 -15.71 24.99 -14.15
CA VAL A 88 -16.77 24.03 -13.82
C VAL A 88 -18.13 24.55 -14.28
N ARG A 89 -18.45 25.80 -13.98
CA ARG A 89 -19.72 26.43 -14.38
C ARG A 89 -19.90 26.45 -15.90
N GLU A 90 -18.91 26.89 -16.65
CA GLU A 90 -18.99 26.93 -18.12
C GLU A 90 -19.01 25.52 -18.74
N GLY A 91 -18.30 24.56 -18.14
CA GLY A 91 -18.34 23.15 -18.54
C GLY A 91 -19.72 22.54 -18.32
N LEU A 92 -20.35 22.80 -17.18
CA LEU A 92 -21.71 22.34 -16.86
C LEU A 92 -22.76 22.99 -17.76
N LYS A 93 -22.63 24.28 -18.08
CA LYS A 93 -23.49 24.95 -19.09
C LYS A 93 -23.37 24.28 -20.45
N THR A 94 -22.18 23.81 -20.81
CA THR A 94 -21.92 23.10 -22.06
C THR A 94 -22.53 21.70 -22.04
N SER A 95 -22.40 20.95 -20.95
CA SER A 95 -22.88 19.56 -20.86
C SER A 95 -24.39 19.44 -20.58
N LEU A 96 -24.96 20.33 -19.77
CA LEU A 96 -26.36 20.25 -19.30
C LEU A 96 -27.26 21.33 -19.92
N GLY A 97 -26.70 22.27 -20.69
CA GLY A 97 -27.37 23.48 -21.16
C GLY A 97 -27.31 24.62 -20.14
N SER A 98 -27.48 25.86 -20.62
CA SER A 98 -27.19 27.07 -19.84
C SER A 98 -27.89 27.14 -18.47
N GLY A 99 -29.22 27.02 -18.43
CA GLY A 99 -29.99 27.09 -17.18
C GLY A 99 -29.66 25.95 -16.20
N PRO A 100 -29.81 24.67 -16.61
CA PRO A 100 -29.49 23.53 -15.75
C PRO A 100 -28.03 23.49 -15.31
N GLY A 101 -27.09 23.87 -16.18
CA GLY A 101 -25.66 23.92 -15.88
C GLY A 101 -25.31 24.97 -14.82
N VAL A 102 -25.90 26.17 -14.90
CA VAL A 102 -25.75 27.19 -13.85
C VAL A 102 -26.32 26.68 -12.52
N ALA A 103 -27.55 26.15 -12.53
CA ALA A 103 -28.17 25.62 -11.32
C ALA A 103 -27.35 24.50 -10.69
N ARG A 104 -26.79 23.59 -11.50
CA ARG A 104 -25.93 22.51 -11.01
C ARG A 104 -24.62 23.05 -10.43
N ALA A 105 -23.97 24.02 -11.09
CA ALA A 105 -22.75 24.64 -10.58
C ALA A 105 -22.96 25.32 -9.22
N GLU A 106 -24.09 26.02 -9.03
CA GLU A 106 -24.45 26.60 -7.73
C GLU A 106 -24.70 25.52 -6.68
N GLN A 107 -25.41 24.44 -7.03
CA GLN A 107 -25.72 23.34 -6.12
C GLN A 107 -24.48 22.61 -5.61
N ILE A 108 -23.43 22.44 -6.42
CA ILE A 108 -22.25 21.66 -6.02
C ILE A 108 -21.09 22.55 -5.59
N VAL A 109 -20.86 23.69 -6.24
CA VAL A 109 -19.74 24.58 -5.88
C VAL A 109 -20.11 25.48 -4.71
N VAL A 110 -21.21 26.25 -4.79
CA VAL A 110 -21.55 27.20 -3.72
C VAL A 110 -21.97 26.47 -2.45
N ALA A 111 -22.75 25.39 -2.56
CA ALA A 111 -23.17 24.65 -1.37
C ALA A 111 -22.01 23.94 -0.66
N SER A 112 -20.88 23.66 -1.35
CA SER A 112 -19.71 23.01 -0.72
C SER A 112 -19.06 23.86 0.38
N ILE A 113 -19.34 25.16 0.44
CA ILE A 113 -18.83 26.02 1.51
C ILE A 113 -19.27 25.55 2.91
N ALA A 114 -20.42 24.86 3.00
CA ALA A 114 -20.92 24.31 4.26
C ALA A 114 -20.02 23.22 4.84
N ALA A 115 -19.17 22.60 4.03
CA ALA A 115 -18.20 21.60 4.46
C ALA A 115 -16.94 22.22 5.12
N ASN A 116 -16.79 23.56 5.07
CA ASN A 116 -15.67 24.28 5.67
C ASN A 116 -14.29 23.67 5.30
N ALA A 117 -14.03 23.52 4.00
CA ALA A 117 -12.76 23.02 3.53
C ALA A 117 -11.58 23.88 4.01
N LEU A 118 -10.50 23.23 4.46
CA LEU A 118 -9.35 23.92 5.06
C LEU A 118 -8.35 24.47 4.05
N ASN A 119 -8.40 23.98 2.80
CA ASN A 119 -7.50 24.33 1.71
C ASN A 119 -8.20 24.13 0.35
N GLN A 120 -7.56 24.54 -0.76
CA GLN A 120 -8.16 24.40 -2.10
C GLN A 120 -8.36 22.93 -2.54
N PRO A 121 -7.40 22.00 -2.35
CA PRO A 121 -7.63 20.57 -2.61
C PRO A 121 -8.86 19.99 -1.91
N ASP A 122 -9.06 20.32 -0.63
CA ASP A 122 -10.25 19.91 0.12
C ASP A 122 -11.51 20.53 -0.47
N ALA A 123 -11.49 21.82 -0.81
CA ALA A 123 -12.66 22.47 -1.42
C ALA A 123 -13.06 21.80 -2.74
N VAL A 124 -12.09 21.40 -3.57
CA VAL A 124 -12.36 20.60 -4.77
C VAL A 124 -12.99 19.26 -4.40
N ARG A 125 -12.44 18.53 -3.43
CA ARG A 125 -12.99 17.25 -2.96
C ARG A 125 -14.45 17.39 -2.49
N GLU A 126 -14.78 18.44 -1.75
CA GLU A 126 -16.16 18.68 -1.27
C GLU A 126 -17.15 18.92 -2.42
N VAL A 127 -16.72 19.55 -3.51
CA VAL A 127 -17.57 19.69 -4.71
C VAL A 127 -17.82 18.33 -5.36
N PHE A 128 -16.83 17.44 -5.42
CA PHE A 128 -17.03 16.08 -5.92
C PHE A 128 -18.00 15.31 -5.00
N ILE A 129 -17.89 15.44 -3.69
CA ILE A 129 -18.82 14.81 -2.72
C ILE A 129 -20.25 15.29 -2.94
N LEU A 130 -20.47 16.59 -3.20
CA LEU A 130 -21.81 17.10 -3.49
C LEU A 130 -22.31 16.72 -4.90
N ASP A 131 -21.40 16.46 -5.84
CA ASP A 131 -21.79 15.97 -7.16
C ASP A 131 -22.19 14.49 -7.15
N ASP A 132 -21.58 13.70 -6.26
CA ASP A 132 -21.76 12.26 -6.09
C ASP A 132 -23.22 11.85 -5.84
N ASN A 133 -23.59 10.66 -6.33
CA ASN A 133 -24.98 10.20 -6.32
C ASN A 133 -25.19 8.83 -5.64
N ASP A 134 -24.14 8.15 -5.22
CA ASP A 134 -24.23 6.81 -4.61
C ASP A 134 -23.32 6.60 -3.38
N GLY A 135 -22.62 7.64 -2.93
CA GLY A 135 -21.69 7.61 -1.81
C GLY A 135 -20.31 7.04 -2.17
N ASN A 136 -19.99 6.85 -3.46
CA ASN A 136 -18.77 6.17 -3.89
C ASN A 136 -17.99 6.93 -4.98
N LEU A 137 -17.13 7.88 -4.54
CA LEU A 137 -16.25 8.62 -5.45
C LEU A 137 -15.31 7.75 -6.31
N SER A 138 -15.08 6.49 -5.95
CA SER A 138 -14.17 5.62 -6.71
C SER A 138 -14.72 5.21 -8.07
N ASN A 139 -16.04 5.27 -8.29
CA ASN A 139 -16.64 5.02 -9.60
C ASN A 139 -16.90 6.32 -10.40
N GLY A 140 -16.55 7.47 -9.82
CA GLY A 140 -16.74 8.80 -10.38
C GLY A 140 -18.08 9.42 -10.00
N THR A 141 -18.27 10.69 -10.36
CA THR A 141 -19.51 11.44 -10.10
C THR A 141 -20.27 11.71 -11.42
N PRO A 142 -21.57 12.05 -11.39
CA PRO A 142 -22.36 12.37 -12.58
C PRO A 142 -21.72 13.37 -13.55
N ASN A 143 -21.00 14.37 -13.03
CA ASN A 143 -20.31 15.40 -13.81
C ASN A 143 -18.77 15.28 -13.74
N TYR A 144 -18.24 14.10 -13.41
CA TYR A 144 -16.81 13.87 -13.19
C TYR A 144 -15.93 14.41 -14.32
N ALA A 145 -16.34 14.22 -15.59
CA ALA A 145 -15.56 14.68 -16.74
C ALA A 145 -15.37 16.21 -16.78
N VAL A 146 -16.39 16.98 -16.36
CA VAL A 146 -16.30 18.44 -16.26
C VAL A 146 -15.43 18.86 -15.08
N LEU A 147 -15.65 18.25 -13.91
CA LEU A 147 -14.94 18.60 -12.67
C LEU A 147 -13.45 18.26 -12.76
N SER A 148 -13.12 17.05 -13.22
CA SER A 148 -11.74 16.59 -13.38
C SER A 148 -10.98 17.39 -14.45
N ALA A 149 -11.62 17.74 -15.58
CA ALA A 149 -10.98 18.57 -16.60
C ALA A 149 -10.60 19.97 -16.08
N ALA A 150 -11.48 20.59 -15.28
CA ALA A 150 -11.18 21.86 -14.63
C ALA A 150 -10.04 21.72 -13.61
N ALA A 151 -10.01 20.63 -12.84
CA ALA A 151 -8.96 20.34 -11.85
C ALA A 151 -7.59 20.14 -12.52
N ILE A 152 -7.54 19.32 -13.59
CA ILE A 152 -6.34 19.07 -14.40
C ILE A 152 -5.79 20.37 -14.96
N THR A 153 -6.65 21.23 -15.53
CA THR A 153 -6.23 22.50 -16.14
C THR A 153 -5.56 23.44 -15.12
N ARG A 154 -5.87 23.30 -13.83
CA ARG A 154 -5.32 24.12 -12.75
C ARG A 154 -4.36 23.39 -11.82
N ASN A 155 -3.95 22.17 -12.16
CA ASN A 155 -3.10 21.35 -11.31
C ASN A 155 -3.64 21.20 -9.86
N LEU A 156 -4.96 21.19 -9.71
CA LEU A 156 -5.63 20.97 -8.42
C LEU A 156 -5.77 19.45 -8.21
N PRO A 157 -5.40 18.91 -7.03
CA PRO A 157 -5.72 17.55 -6.67
C PRO A 157 -7.24 17.31 -6.69
N TYR A 158 -7.66 16.13 -7.11
CA TYR A 158 -9.06 15.74 -7.18
C TYR A 158 -9.22 14.22 -6.97
N PRO A 159 -10.40 13.75 -6.51
CA PRO A 159 -10.68 12.33 -6.36
C PRO A 159 -10.44 11.56 -7.66
N GLN A 160 -9.62 10.51 -7.62
CA GLN A 160 -9.38 9.65 -8.77
C GLN A 160 -10.39 8.51 -8.83
N VAL A 161 -10.85 8.16 -10.03
CA VAL A 161 -11.63 6.93 -10.24
C VAL A 161 -10.74 5.70 -10.17
N GLN A 162 -11.28 4.63 -9.61
CA GLN A 162 -10.69 3.31 -9.62
C GLN A 162 -10.89 2.67 -11.00
N LEU A 163 -9.80 2.51 -11.73
CA LEU A 163 -9.84 1.96 -13.09
C LEU A 163 -9.84 0.43 -13.12
N ALA A 164 -9.25 -0.20 -12.10
CA ALA A 164 -9.11 -1.65 -11.98
C ALA A 164 -8.81 -2.06 -10.54
N THR A 165 -8.86 -3.36 -10.28
CA THR A 165 -8.36 -3.98 -9.05
C THR A 165 -7.20 -4.92 -9.40
N ILE A 166 -6.24 -5.05 -8.47
CA ILE A 166 -5.16 -6.04 -8.57
C ILE A 166 -5.26 -6.93 -7.33
N ALA A 167 -5.34 -8.23 -7.53
CA ALA A 167 -5.32 -9.25 -6.48
C ALA A 167 -4.05 -10.11 -6.64
N HIS A 168 -3.33 -10.30 -5.53
CA HIS A 168 -2.12 -11.11 -5.46
C HIS A 168 -1.92 -11.62 -4.03
N THR A 169 -1.46 -12.86 -3.89
CA THR A 169 -1.07 -13.44 -2.59
C THR A 169 0.42 -13.22 -2.37
N ALA A 170 0.79 -12.48 -1.33
CA ALA A 170 2.18 -12.23 -0.99
C ALA A 170 2.98 -13.53 -0.83
N LEU A 171 4.20 -13.55 -1.36
CA LEU A 171 5.09 -14.70 -1.24
C LEU A 171 5.56 -14.88 0.21
N PRO A 172 5.53 -16.12 0.76
CA PRO A 172 6.11 -16.39 2.07
C PRO A 172 7.64 -16.38 1.99
N SER A 173 8.29 -16.14 3.14
CA SER A 173 9.71 -16.40 3.28
C SER A 173 10.02 -17.89 3.08
N THR A 174 11.20 -18.20 2.53
CA THR A 174 11.57 -19.56 2.14
C THR A 174 13.02 -19.89 2.48
N SER A 175 13.30 -21.17 2.72
CA SER A 175 14.66 -21.70 2.80
C SER A 175 15.22 -22.11 1.42
N ASP A 176 14.40 -22.11 0.38
CA ASP A 176 14.78 -22.53 -0.97
C ASP A 176 15.59 -21.43 -1.67
N GLN A 177 16.92 -21.51 -1.55
CA GLN A 177 17.83 -20.60 -2.25
C GLN A 177 18.02 -20.98 -3.71
N LEU A 178 18.34 -19.98 -4.55
CA LEU A 178 18.54 -20.08 -6.00
C LEU A 178 17.30 -20.51 -6.80
N GLU A 179 16.14 -20.73 -6.16
CA GLU A 179 14.88 -21.03 -6.83
C GLU A 179 14.17 -19.73 -7.24
N PRO A 180 13.91 -19.50 -8.55
CA PRO A 180 13.04 -18.43 -9.00
C PRO A 180 11.64 -18.55 -8.40
N GLN A 181 11.08 -17.46 -7.90
CA GLN A 181 9.77 -17.48 -7.24
C GLN A 181 8.65 -17.06 -8.20
N LEU A 182 7.60 -17.87 -8.27
CA LEU A 182 6.43 -17.61 -9.11
C LEU A 182 5.51 -16.57 -8.48
N VAL A 183 5.27 -15.49 -9.20
CA VAL A 183 4.33 -14.44 -8.82
C VAL A 183 3.11 -14.54 -9.73
N GLU A 184 1.94 -14.76 -9.15
CA GLU A 184 0.66 -14.78 -9.87
C GLU A 184 -0.22 -13.61 -9.43
N ALA A 185 -0.90 -12.98 -10.38
CA ALA A 185 -1.77 -11.85 -10.11
C ALA A 185 -3.01 -11.88 -10.99
N THR A 186 -4.11 -11.32 -10.48
CA THR A 186 -5.32 -11.04 -11.26
C THR A 186 -5.53 -9.53 -11.31
N ALA A 187 -5.52 -8.92 -12.50
CA ALA A 187 -5.73 -7.49 -12.69
C ALA A 187 -7.05 -7.21 -13.44
N THR A 188 -8.13 -6.99 -12.70
CA THR A 188 -9.49 -6.90 -13.26
C THR A 188 -9.86 -5.44 -13.56
N PRO A 189 -10.04 -5.05 -14.84
CA PRO A 189 -10.50 -3.71 -15.18
C PRO A 189 -11.95 -3.49 -14.73
N ILE A 190 -12.23 -2.32 -14.17
CA ILE A 190 -13.60 -1.83 -13.89
C ILE A 190 -14.13 -1.10 -15.13
N SER A 191 -13.26 -0.33 -15.77
CA SER A 191 -13.47 0.27 -17.09
C SER A 191 -12.26 -0.03 -17.97
N GLY A 192 -12.37 0.15 -19.29
CA GLY A 192 -11.25 -0.04 -20.21
C GLY A 192 -10.64 -1.45 -20.18
N SER A 193 -9.31 -1.53 -20.20
CA SER A 193 -8.58 -2.80 -20.22
C SER A 193 -7.18 -2.65 -19.62
N ILE A 194 -6.64 -3.74 -19.05
CA ILE A 194 -5.24 -3.82 -18.64
C ILE A 194 -4.40 -4.24 -19.84
N THR A 195 -3.41 -3.42 -20.17
CA THR A 195 -2.53 -3.62 -21.34
C THR A 195 -1.20 -4.26 -20.98
N ARG A 196 -0.75 -4.12 -19.72
CA ARG A 196 0.50 -4.69 -19.22
C ARG A 196 0.45 -4.84 -17.71
N VAL A 197 1.07 -5.89 -17.18
CA VAL A 197 1.38 -6.01 -15.75
C VAL A 197 2.87 -6.26 -15.58
N GLU A 198 3.50 -5.57 -14.64
CA GLU A 198 4.91 -5.66 -14.32
C GLU A 198 5.11 -5.96 -12.83
N ILE A 199 6.09 -6.80 -12.53
CA ILE A 199 6.67 -6.94 -11.20
C ILE A 199 7.81 -5.93 -11.12
N VAL A 200 7.75 -5.00 -10.18
CA VAL A 200 8.84 -4.10 -9.86
C VAL A 200 9.47 -4.60 -8.58
N TYR A 201 10.76 -4.92 -8.59
CA TYR A 201 11.39 -5.62 -7.46
C TYR A 201 12.83 -5.18 -7.21
N ASP A 202 13.31 -5.40 -6.00
CA ASP A 202 14.72 -5.33 -5.63
C ASP A 202 15.11 -6.63 -4.90
N ALA A 203 16.09 -7.33 -5.45
CA ALA A 203 16.64 -8.58 -4.93
C ALA A 203 18.10 -8.43 -4.48
N GLY A 204 18.56 -7.19 -4.20
CA GLY A 204 19.92 -6.86 -3.79
C GLY A 204 20.79 -6.24 -4.89
N ALA A 205 20.23 -6.04 -6.09
CA ALA A 205 20.91 -5.41 -7.23
C ALA A 205 20.32 -4.04 -7.59
N GLY A 206 19.44 -3.49 -6.74
CA GLY A 206 18.65 -2.30 -7.03
C GLY A 206 17.36 -2.62 -7.79
N THR A 207 16.49 -1.62 -7.95
CA THR A 207 15.16 -1.79 -8.56
C THR A 207 15.23 -2.25 -10.01
N GLN A 208 14.56 -3.37 -10.30
CA GLN A 208 14.37 -3.97 -11.61
C GLN A 208 12.87 -4.05 -11.96
N ARG A 209 12.56 -4.25 -13.24
CA ARG A 209 11.20 -4.44 -13.75
C ARG A 209 11.12 -5.69 -14.60
N GLN A 210 10.12 -6.54 -14.34
CA GLN A 210 9.86 -7.76 -15.08
C GLN A 210 8.41 -7.76 -15.57
N ARG A 211 8.19 -7.87 -16.89
CA ARG A 211 6.83 -8.03 -17.43
C ARG A 211 6.27 -9.38 -17.05
N MET A 212 4.98 -9.43 -16.71
CA MET A 212 4.27 -10.68 -16.46
C MET A 212 3.61 -11.18 -17.74
N ALA A 213 3.66 -12.48 -17.98
CA ALA A 213 2.95 -13.13 -19.08
C ALA A 213 1.44 -13.14 -18.80
N SER A 214 0.64 -12.68 -19.76
CA SER A 214 -0.82 -12.75 -19.71
C SER A 214 -1.33 -14.15 -20.02
N LEU A 215 -2.15 -14.73 -19.15
CA LEU A 215 -2.78 -16.04 -19.32
C LEU A 215 -4.21 -15.93 -19.90
N GLY A 216 -4.64 -14.71 -20.23
CA GLY A 216 -6.05 -14.40 -20.52
C GLY A 216 -6.88 -14.27 -19.24
N SER A 217 -8.16 -13.88 -19.38
CA SER A 217 -9.08 -13.72 -18.24
C SER A 217 -8.53 -12.86 -17.09
N ASN A 218 -7.74 -11.82 -17.41
CA ASN A 218 -7.08 -10.93 -16.45
C ASN A 218 -6.04 -11.60 -15.52
N GLN A 219 -5.62 -12.83 -15.83
CA GLN A 219 -4.61 -13.56 -15.06
C GLN A 219 -3.22 -13.32 -15.65
N TYR A 220 -2.25 -13.11 -14.76
CA TYR A 220 -0.87 -12.83 -15.11
C TYR A 220 0.08 -13.65 -14.25
N ARG A 221 1.21 -14.06 -14.81
CA ARG A 221 2.30 -14.64 -14.02
C ARG A 221 3.68 -14.16 -14.44
N GLY A 222 4.60 -14.06 -13.49
CA GLY A 222 6.00 -13.68 -13.71
C GLY A 222 6.91 -14.38 -12.72
N LEU A 223 8.21 -14.30 -12.94
CA LEU A 223 9.21 -14.84 -12.01
C LEU A 223 10.03 -13.72 -11.36
N LEU A 224 10.22 -13.83 -10.05
CA LEU A 224 11.32 -13.17 -9.35
C LEU A 224 12.57 -14.05 -9.41
N PRO A 225 13.79 -13.47 -9.45
CA PRO A 225 15.01 -14.26 -9.54
C PRO A 225 15.25 -15.07 -8.27
N GLY A 226 15.87 -16.25 -8.43
CA GLY A 226 16.39 -17.00 -7.29
C GLY A 226 17.64 -16.32 -6.72
N VAL A 227 17.71 -16.21 -5.39
CA VAL A 227 18.82 -15.55 -4.68
C VAL A 227 19.49 -16.51 -3.69
N LEU A 228 20.76 -16.25 -3.37
CA LEU A 228 21.45 -16.95 -2.29
C LEU A 228 21.00 -16.38 -0.94
N SER A 229 20.86 -17.26 0.05
CA SER A 229 20.60 -16.86 1.43
C SER A 229 21.87 -16.31 2.11
N PRO A 230 21.74 -15.44 3.14
CA PRO A 230 20.52 -14.78 3.58
C PRO A 230 20.21 -13.58 2.67
N ALA A 231 18.98 -13.45 2.21
CA ALA A 231 18.55 -12.33 1.37
C ALA A 231 17.14 -11.87 1.72
N SER A 232 16.81 -10.63 1.36
CA SER A 232 15.46 -10.10 1.37
C SER A 232 15.13 -9.58 -0.02
N VAL A 233 13.98 -10.01 -0.54
CA VAL A 233 13.45 -9.54 -1.82
C VAL A 233 12.23 -8.68 -1.53
N ARG A 234 12.17 -7.50 -2.13
CA ARG A 234 11.03 -6.56 -2.03
C ARG A 234 10.42 -6.36 -3.40
N TYR A 235 9.11 -6.31 -3.50
CA TYR A 235 8.43 -6.10 -4.77
C TYR A 235 7.01 -5.52 -4.62
N HIS A 236 6.51 -4.97 -5.72
CA HIS A 236 5.11 -4.62 -5.92
C HIS A 236 4.72 -4.90 -7.37
N LEU A 237 3.43 -4.85 -7.65
CA LEU A 237 2.86 -5.02 -8.98
C LEU A 237 2.42 -3.66 -9.52
N GLU A 238 2.68 -3.43 -10.81
CA GLU A 238 2.16 -2.30 -11.56
C GLU A 238 1.33 -2.80 -12.75
N ALA A 239 0.08 -2.35 -12.88
CA ALA A 239 -0.77 -2.66 -14.02
C ALA A 239 -1.03 -1.39 -14.84
N LEU A 240 -0.63 -1.40 -16.11
CA LEU A 240 -0.86 -0.31 -17.06
C LEU A 240 -2.27 -0.44 -17.66
N HIS A 241 -3.10 0.57 -17.44
CA HIS A 241 -4.45 0.65 -17.99
C HIS A 241 -4.45 1.29 -19.39
N SER A 242 -5.50 1.04 -20.19
CA SER A 242 -5.67 1.59 -21.54
C SER A 242 -5.79 3.13 -21.60
N THR A 243 -5.98 3.78 -20.45
CA THR A 243 -5.93 5.25 -20.30
C THR A 243 -4.51 5.79 -20.05
N ASN A 244 -3.48 4.92 -20.07
CA ASN A 244 -2.10 5.20 -19.64
C ASN A 244 -1.91 5.46 -18.14
N ALA A 245 -2.93 5.26 -17.32
CA ALA A 245 -2.78 5.24 -15.88
C ALA A 245 -2.10 3.95 -15.41
N THR A 246 -1.21 4.05 -14.43
CA THR A 246 -0.58 2.89 -13.77
C THR A 246 -1.22 2.66 -12.41
N LEU A 247 -1.80 1.48 -12.22
CA LEU A 247 -2.28 1.03 -10.92
C LEU A 247 -1.18 0.27 -10.20
N ARG A 248 -1.11 0.38 -8.88
CA ARG A 248 -0.09 -0.25 -8.04
C ARG A 248 -0.73 -1.16 -7.00
N TYR A 249 -0.11 -2.32 -6.73
CA TYR A 249 -0.45 -3.18 -5.61
C TYR A 249 0.80 -3.66 -4.86
N PRO A 250 0.87 -3.50 -3.52
CA PRO A 250 -0.07 -2.75 -2.69
C PRO A 250 -0.09 -1.26 -3.07
N THR A 251 -1.15 -0.54 -2.72
CA THR A 251 -1.33 0.89 -3.07
C THR A 251 -0.17 1.76 -2.57
N SER A 252 0.49 1.35 -1.48
CA SER A 252 1.73 1.93 -0.98
C SER A 252 2.62 0.85 -0.36
N GLY A 253 3.92 1.13 -0.18
CA GLY A 253 4.87 0.17 0.36
C GLY A 253 5.26 -0.95 -0.60
N GLU A 254 5.99 -1.93 -0.08
CA GLU A 254 6.49 -3.09 -0.81
C GLU A 254 6.03 -4.37 -0.11
N ILE A 255 5.75 -5.41 -0.88
CA ILE A 255 5.69 -6.78 -0.36
C ILE A 255 7.12 -7.25 -0.18
N SER A 256 7.40 -8.02 0.88
CA SER A 256 8.73 -8.58 1.10
C SER A 256 8.69 -10.03 1.56
N TYR A 257 9.66 -10.81 1.10
CA TYR A 257 9.97 -12.11 1.66
C TYR A 257 11.47 -12.25 1.88
N ALA A 258 11.87 -13.18 2.73
CA ALA A 258 13.27 -13.52 2.96
C ALA A 258 13.61 -14.89 2.38
N VAL A 259 14.88 -15.05 2.01
CA VAL A 259 15.47 -16.33 1.64
C VAL A 259 16.54 -16.68 2.66
N GLY A 260 16.33 -17.74 3.43
CA GLY A 260 17.25 -18.17 4.48
C GLY A 260 16.59 -19.06 5.51
N ASP A 261 17.38 -19.48 6.50
CA ASP A 261 16.90 -20.32 7.58
C ASP A 261 16.31 -19.44 8.69
N GLU A 262 15.02 -19.58 8.96
CA GLU A 262 14.34 -18.79 9.99
C GLU A 262 14.77 -19.27 11.38
N GLN A 263 15.49 -18.39 12.08
CA GLN A 263 15.95 -18.62 13.44
C GLN A 263 15.10 -17.79 14.39
N GLN A 264 14.02 -18.38 14.90
CA GLN A 264 13.20 -17.80 15.96
C GLN A 264 13.91 -17.94 17.30
N PHE A 265 13.96 -16.86 18.05
CA PHE A 265 14.70 -16.83 19.31
C PHE A 265 13.99 -16.14 20.46
N PHE A 266 12.82 -15.58 20.21
CA PHE A 266 11.86 -15.18 21.23
C PHE A 266 10.46 -15.42 20.69
N PHE A 267 9.55 -15.92 21.53
CA PHE A 267 8.13 -16.07 21.24
C PHE A 267 7.34 -15.99 22.54
N ASP A 268 6.27 -15.22 22.53
CA ASP A 268 5.29 -15.17 23.61
C ASP A 268 3.89 -14.97 23.01
N ASN A 269 2.99 -15.91 23.31
CA ASN A 269 1.57 -15.84 22.97
C ASN A 269 0.70 -15.54 24.20
N PHE A 270 1.31 -15.16 25.33
CA PHE A 270 0.64 -14.68 26.54
C PHE A 270 -0.24 -15.67 27.32
N ASP A 271 -0.30 -16.94 26.92
CA ASP A 271 -1.00 -18.00 27.67
C ASP A 271 -0.13 -18.70 28.71
N GLY A 272 1.18 -18.43 28.67
CA GLY A 272 2.16 -18.98 29.60
C GLY A 272 2.26 -18.20 30.91
N ALA A 273 3.32 -18.48 31.67
CA ALA A 273 3.73 -17.58 32.75
C ALA A 273 4.18 -16.24 32.16
N ASN A 274 3.84 -15.13 32.81
CA ASN A 274 4.30 -13.80 32.38
C ASN A 274 5.84 -13.78 32.31
N LEU A 275 6.38 -13.61 31.10
CA LEU A 275 7.82 -13.56 30.83
C LEU A 275 8.50 -12.24 31.25
N GLY A 276 7.81 -11.38 32.00
CA GLY A 276 8.31 -10.08 32.45
C GLY A 276 7.73 -8.90 31.67
N TRP A 277 6.59 -9.10 31.00
CA TRP A 277 5.81 -8.02 30.41
C TRP A 277 5.28 -7.09 31.49
N THR A 278 5.36 -5.80 31.18
CA THR A 278 4.89 -4.73 32.05
C THR A 278 4.05 -3.75 31.24
N HIS A 279 3.12 -3.07 31.88
CA HIS A 279 2.34 -2.00 31.28
C HIS A 279 2.22 -0.85 32.26
N GLY A 280 1.79 0.30 31.76
CA GLY A 280 1.61 1.48 32.60
C GLY A 280 1.13 2.70 31.82
N MET A 281 0.86 3.77 32.57
CA MET A 281 0.48 5.07 32.01
C MET A 281 1.55 6.12 32.20
N ILE A 282 1.51 7.11 31.32
CA ILE A 282 2.19 8.40 31.41
C ILE A 282 1.16 9.49 31.72
N ALA A 283 -0.03 9.43 31.10
CA ALA A 283 -1.10 10.38 31.33
C ALA A 283 -2.47 9.69 31.46
N THR A 284 -3.27 10.20 32.42
CA THR A 284 -4.70 9.92 32.64
C THR A 284 -5.05 8.49 33.09
N GLN A 285 -4.75 7.47 32.29
CA GLN A 285 -5.17 6.08 32.58
C GLN A 285 -4.25 5.04 31.93
N ASP A 286 -4.02 3.96 32.67
CA ASP A 286 -3.46 2.71 32.14
C ASP A 286 -4.61 1.79 31.73
N ASP A 287 -4.65 1.46 30.45
CA ASP A 287 -5.77 0.74 29.84
C ASP A 287 -5.36 -0.62 29.27
N TRP A 288 -4.10 -1.01 29.47
CA TRP A 288 -3.60 -2.30 29.00
C TRP A 288 -4.09 -3.43 29.91
N GLN A 289 -4.61 -4.48 29.28
CA GLN A 289 -5.14 -5.66 29.95
C GLN A 289 -4.61 -6.92 29.26
N LEU A 290 -4.36 -7.94 30.07
CA LEU A 290 -4.06 -9.30 29.62
C LEU A 290 -5.28 -10.18 29.84
N GLY A 291 -5.80 -10.80 28.79
CA GLY A 291 -6.94 -11.68 28.89
C GLY A 291 -7.58 -12.02 27.55
N ALA A 292 -8.73 -12.70 27.61
CA ALA A 292 -9.55 -12.95 26.42
C ALA A 292 -10.28 -11.66 26.00
N PRO A 293 -10.16 -11.22 24.74
CA PRO A 293 -10.89 -10.06 24.25
C PRO A 293 -12.38 -10.38 24.13
N ALA A 294 -13.25 -9.44 24.49
CA ALA A 294 -14.70 -9.65 24.53
C ALA A 294 -15.42 -9.37 23.18
N GLY A 295 -14.69 -9.09 22.10
CA GLY A 295 -15.26 -8.81 20.78
C GLY A 295 -16.18 -7.58 20.76
N ARG A 296 -15.83 -6.53 21.52
CA ARG A 296 -16.61 -5.30 21.57
C ARG A 296 -16.57 -4.59 20.22
N SER A 297 -17.57 -3.76 19.99
CA SER A 297 -17.67 -2.95 18.78
C SER A 297 -18.51 -1.72 19.05
N GLY A 298 -18.32 -0.70 18.22
CA GLY A 298 -19.00 0.57 18.38
C GLY A 298 -18.87 1.46 17.14
N THR A 299 -19.46 2.64 17.24
CA THR A 299 -19.27 3.72 16.27
C THR A 299 -18.98 5.00 17.03
N SER A 300 -17.84 5.62 16.74
CA SER A 300 -17.46 6.92 17.29
C SER A 300 -17.35 7.92 16.13
N GLN A 301 -18.07 9.03 16.22
CA GLN A 301 -18.20 10.06 15.18
C GLN A 301 -18.35 9.53 13.73
N GLY A 302 -19.13 8.45 13.55
CA GLY A 302 -19.37 7.83 12.24
C GLY A 302 -18.35 6.78 11.81
N VAL A 303 -17.27 6.58 12.58
CA VAL A 303 -16.27 5.54 12.34
C VAL A 303 -16.64 4.29 13.12
N ALA A 304 -16.95 3.21 12.41
CA ALA A 304 -17.21 1.92 13.02
C ALA A 304 -15.89 1.22 13.38
N TRP A 305 -15.84 0.65 14.58
CA TRP A 305 -14.71 -0.13 15.07
C TRP A 305 -15.19 -1.42 15.73
N ARG A 306 -14.29 -2.40 15.80
CA ARG A 306 -14.52 -3.64 16.53
C ARG A 306 -13.19 -4.24 16.98
N ASP A 307 -13.26 -4.97 18.07
CA ASP A 307 -12.17 -5.77 18.63
C ASP A 307 -12.30 -7.24 18.24
N PRO A 308 -11.21 -8.01 18.37
CA PRO A 308 -11.26 -9.45 18.19
C PRO A 308 -12.21 -10.12 19.19
N ALA A 309 -12.96 -11.12 18.74
CA ALA A 309 -13.84 -11.92 19.61
C ALA A 309 -13.08 -13.01 20.41
N ALA A 310 -11.81 -13.24 20.07
CA ALA A 310 -10.90 -14.16 20.74
C ALA A 310 -9.45 -13.74 20.44
N ALA A 311 -8.51 -14.12 21.32
CA ALA A 311 -7.08 -14.04 21.04
C ALA A 311 -6.75 -14.77 19.72
N PHE A 312 -5.64 -14.41 19.07
CA PHE A 312 -5.26 -15.06 17.81
C PHE A 312 -4.86 -16.51 18.07
N SER A 313 -4.04 -16.73 19.10
CA SER A 313 -3.69 -18.06 19.57
C SER A 313 -4.03 -18.20 21.06
N GLY A 314 -4.29 -19.45 21.47
CA GLY A 314 -4.73 -19.79 22.83
C GLY A 314 -5.90 -18.92 23.33
N ALA A 315 -5.79 -18.39 24.55
CA ALA A 315 -6.89 -17.74 25.27
C ALA A 315 -6.66 -16.26 25.56
N ASN A 316 -5.42 -15.78 25.60
CA ASN A 316 -5.10 -14.44 26.08
C ASN A 316 -4.32 -13.64 25.04
N CYS A 317 -4.65 -12.35 24.94
CA CYS A 317 -3.82 -11.36 24.27
C CYS A 317 -3.64 -10.14 25.18
N TRP A 318 -2.70 -9.27 24.84
CA TRP A 318 -2.68 -7.93 25.42
C TRP A 318 -3.54 -6.99 24.57
N GLY A 319 -4.33 -6.13 25.21
CA GLY A 319 -5.03 -5.07 24.48
C GLY A 319 -5.38 -3.86 25.35
N ASN A 320 -5.69 -2.75 24.67
CA ASN A 320 -6.32 -1.59 25.29
C ASN A 320 -7.82 -1.90 25.47
N ASP A 321 -8.32 -1.86 26.71
CA ASP A 321 -9.70 -2.21 27.07
C ASP A 321 -10.20 -3.50 26.36
N LEU A 322 -10.00 -4.67 26.96
CA LEU A 322 -10.46 -5.94 26.38
C LEU A 322 -11.98 -6.13 26.47
N GLY A 323 -12.75 -5.14 26.93
CA GLY A 323 -14.20 -5.17 26.96
C GLY A 323 -14.82 -6.05 28.03
N GLY A 324 -14.05 -6.39 29.07
CA GLY A 324 -14.49 -7.15 30.24
C GLY A 324 -15.49 -6.41 31.12
N ALA A 325 -15.69 -6.88 32.36
CA ALA A 325 -16.60 -6.21 33.29
C ALA A 325 -16.11 -4.80 33.66
N GLY A 326 -16.92 -3.78 33.33
CA GLY A 326 -16.57 -2.37 33.57
C GLY A 326 -15.82 -1.68 32.42
N PHE A 327 -15.64 -2.39 31.31
CA PHE A 327 -14.82 -2.02 30.17
C PHE A 327 -15.65 -2.17 28.89
N ASN A 328 -15.54 -1.22 27.97
CA ASN A 328 -16.47 -1.11 26.82
C ASN A 328 -15.82 -1.46 25.47
N GLY A 329 -14.53 -1.80 25.48
CA GLY A 329 -13.70 -2.08 24.32
C GLY A 329 -12.97 -0.88 23.76
N SER A 330 -13.27 0.35 24.21
CA SER A 330 -12.76 1.57 23.58
C SER A 330 -11.68 2.21 24.44
N TYR A 331 -10.56 2.62 23.82
CA TYR A 331 -9.56 3.39 24.55
C TYR A 331 -10.12 4.73 25.05
N ALA A 332 -9.57 5.27 26.13
CA ALA A 332 -10.03 6.55 26.67
C ALA A 332 -9.41 7.78 25.97
N ALA A 333 -10.12 8.90 26.03
CA ALA A 333 -9.63 10.21 25.58
C ALA A 333 -8.48 10.73 26.46
N ASN A 334 -7.59 11.52 25.88
CA ASN A 334 -6.49 12.24 26.53
C ASN A 334 -5.59 11.31 27.37
N VAL A 335 -5.35 10.08 26.92
CA VAL A 335 -4.48 9.13 27.61
C VAL A 335 -3.13 9.02 26.93
N GLU A 336 -2.15 8.57 27.71
CA GLU A 336 -0.91 8.06 27.15
C GLU A 336 -0.47 6.85 27.98
N ASN A 337 -0.41 5.67 27.37
CA ASN A 337 -0.09 4.42 28.05
C ASN A 337 0.73 3.48 27.17
N TRP A 338 1.30 2.45 27.77
CA TRP A 338 2.25 1.56 27.10
C TRP A 338 2.20 0.12 27.63
N LEU A 339 2.53 -0.81 26.75
CA LEU A 339 2.92 -2.19 27.04
C LEU A 339 4.39 -2.37 26.64
N ARG A 340 5.19 -2.98 27.51
CA ARG A 340 6.61 -3.25 27.30
C ARG A 340 6.94 -4.72 27.47
N SER A 341 7.77 -5.23 26.57
CA SER A 341 8.40 -6.54 26.71
C SER A 341 9.37 -6.56 27.90
N PRO A 342 9.77 -7.75 28.39
CA PRO A 342 10.99 -7.89 29.15
C PRO A 342 12.20 -7.34 28.38
N THR A 343 13.31 -7.10 29.08
CA THR A 343 14.60 -6.83 28.43
C THR A 343 15.15 -8.12 27.81
N LEU A 344 15.43 -8.07 26.51
CA LEU A 344 15.87 -9.20 25.70
C LEU A 344 17.35 -9.03 25.34
N ASP A 345 18.15 -10.08 25.58
CA ASP A 345 19.54 -10.14 25.15
C ASP A 345 19.62 -10.69 23.72
N LEU A 346 19.95 -9.80 22.78
CA LEU A 346 20.13 -10.10 21.36
C LEU A 346 21.61 -9.99 20.94
N SER A 347 22.55 -10.15 21.87
CA SER A 347 23.98 -10.18 21.58
C SER A 347 24.32 -11.21 20.50
N GLY A 348 25.14 -10.83 19.52
CA GLY A 348 25.54 -11.70 18.41
C GLY A 348 24.47 -11.96 17.35
N ARG A 349 23.28 -11.37 17.45
CA ARG A 349 22.21 -11.48 16.44
C ARG A 349 22.26 -10.28 15.50
N SER A 350 21.93 -10.52 14.24
CA SER A 350 21.88 -9.50 13.19
C SER A 350 20.71 -9.74 12.24
N GLY A 351 20.21 -8.69 11.60
CA GLY A 351 19.01 -8.80 10.78
C GLY A 351 17.77 -9.15 11.60
N VAL A 352 17.71 -8.65 12.84
CA VAL A 352 16.60 -8.90 13.75
C VAL A 352 15.30 -8.33 13.19
N LYS A 353 14.27 -9.17 13.19
CA LYS A 353 12.90 -8.81 12.85
C LYS A 353 11.98 -9.02 14.03
N LEU A 354 11.00 -8.12 14.16
CA LEU A 354 9.85 -8.25 15.03
C LEU A 354 8.66 -8.70 14.19
N ALA A 355 7.96 -9.73 14.62
CA ALA A 355 6.61 -10.02 14.14
C ALA A 355 5.64 -10.25 15.29
N PHE A 356 4.37 -9.94 15.06
CA PHE A 356 3.27 -10.21 15.98
C PHE A 356 1.94 -10.18 15.22
N LYS A 357 0.90 -10.72 15.83
CA LYS A 357 -0.47 -10.60 15.36
C LYS A 357 -1.04 -9.30 15.86
N ARG A 358 -1.44 -8.44 14.93
CA ARG A 358 -1.99 -7.12 15.21
C ARG A 358 -3.49 -7.12 14.95
N TRP A 359 -4.22 -6.52 15.87
CA TRP A 359 -5.52 -5.94 15.58
C TRP A 359 -5.55 -4.55 16.19
N LEU A 360 -5.63 -3.52 15.34
CA LEU A 360 -5.58 -2.12 15.76
C LEU A 360 -6.73 -1.34 15.15
N THR A 361 -7.51 -0.66 15.98
CA THR A 361 -8.44 0.39 15.52
C THR A 361 -8.10 1.71 16.21
N VAL A 362 -7.63 2.70 15.46
CA VAL A 362 -7.17 3.99 16.00
C VAL A 362 -7.44 5.13 15.02
N GLU A 363 -7.67 6.34 15.54
CA GLU A 363 -7.74 7.54 14.71
C GLU A 363 -6.41 7.81 13.98
N GLU A 364 -6.43 8.60 12.92
CA GLU A 364 -5.26 9.04 12.17
C GLU A 364 -4.26 9.78 13.06
N ALA A 365 -2.98 9.60 12.75
CA ALA A 365 -1.90 9.90 13.69
C ALA A 365 -1.66 11.39 13.97
N ILE A 366 -2.37 12.29 13.27
CA ILE A 366 -2.39 13.70 13.61
C ILE A 366 -3.15 13.99 14.92
N TYR A 367 -4.04 13.08 15.33
CA TYR A 367 -4.81 13.15 16.58
C TYR A 367 -4.33 12.04 17.55
N ASP A 368 -4.48 10.77 17.17
CA ASP A 368 -4.14 9.62 18.02
C ASP A 368 -2.95 8.81 17.49
N GLN A 369 -1.91 8.67 18.31
CA GLN A 369 -0.68 7.98 17.93
C GLN A 369 -0.58 6.59 18.56
N ALA A 370 -0.76 5.56 17.73
CA ALA A 370 -0.38 4.18 18.02
C ALA A 370 1.05 3.93 17.49
N THR A 371 1.99 3.59 18.36
CA THR A 371 3.41 3.39 17.98
C THR A 371 3.99 2.07 18.46
N VAL A 372 4.91 1.51 17.67
CA VAL A 372 5.85 0.47 18.10
C VAL A 372 7.22 1.11 18.26
N ARG A 373 7.89 0.81 19.37
CA ARG A 373 9.18 1.39 19.74
C ARG A 373 10.20 0.31 20.11
N VAL A 374 11.46 0.58 19.81
CA VAL A 374 12.62 -0.24 20.22
C VAL A 374 13.54 0.65 21.04
N ASN A 375 13.76 0.31 22.30
CA ASN A 375 14.56 1.10 23.24
C ASN A 375 14.14 2.59 23.27
N GLY A 376 12.83 2.84 23.22
CA GLY A 376 12.22 4.18 23.26
C GLY A 376 12.11 4.90 21.91
N ALA A 377 12.86 4.46 20.88
CA ALA A 377 12.78 5.03 19.54
C ALA A 377 11.59 4.46 18.75
N VAL A 378 10.78 5.32 18.11
CA VAL A 378 9.64 4.90 17.28
C VAL A 378 10.17 4.23 16.01
N VAL A 379 9.77 2.98 15.79
CA VAL A 379 10.10 2.19 14.58
C VAL A 379 8.90 2.00 13.67
N TRP A 380 7.68 2.19 14.18
CA TRP A 380 6.44 2.21 13.40
C TRP A 380 5.38 3.09 14.07
N GLN A 381 4.51 3.69 13.27
CA GLN A 381 3.35 4.48 13.70
C GLN A 381 2.18 4.29 12.72
N ASN A 382 0.94 4.46 13.19
CA ASN A 382 -0.24 4.53 12.34
C ASN A 382 -0.15 5.70 11.32
N PRO A 383 -0.86 5.61 10.17
CA PRO A 383 -0.87 6.66 9.15
C PRO A 383 -1.37 8.01 9.65
N SER A 384 -0.84 9.10 9.12
CA SER A 384 -1.26 10.47 9.44
C SER A 384 -2.53 10.92 8.72
N SER A 385 -3.05 10.10 7.82
CA SER A 385 -4.26 10.39 7.06
C SER A 385 -5.09 9.12 6.92
N GLY A 386 -6.37 9.20 7.31
CA GLY A 386 -7.31 8.10 7.32
C GLY A 386 -7.20 7.24 8.58
N GLN A 387 -8.37 6.90 9.14
CA GLN A 387 -8.47 6.05 10.32
C GLN A 387 -7.89 4.67 10.04
N PHE A 388 -7.16 4.12 11.00
CA PHE A 388 -6.57 2.81 10.88
C PHE A 388 -7.49 1.79 11.54
N VAL A 389 -8.24 1.02 10.74
CA VAL A 389 -9.26 0.09 11.25
C VAL A 389 -9.00 -1.32 10.74
N ASP A 390 -8.28 -2.11 11.53
CA ASP A 390 -8.19 -3.56 11.28
C ASP A 390 -9.55 -4.23 11.47
N THR A 391 -9.81 -5.23 10.64
CA THR A 391 -11.05 -6.01 10.66
C THR A 391 -10.79 -7.51 10.94
N ALA A 392 -9.54 -7.90 11.01
CA ALA A 392 -9.12 -9.24 11.36
C ALA A 392 -7.72 -9.15 11.98
N TRP A 393 -7.33 -10.19 12.72
CA TRP A 393 -5.94 -10.39 13.09
C TRP A 393 -5.07 -10.38 11.84
N THR A 394 -4.10 -9.47 11.82
CA THR A 394 -3.22 -9.24 10.68
C THR A 394 -1.79 -9.58 11.07
N ASP A 395 -1.05 -10.23 10.17
CA ASP A 395 0.39 -10.43 10.33
C ASP A 395 1.12 -9.08 10.23
N PHE A 396 1.82 -8.71 11.29
CA PHE A 396 2.71 -7.56 11.30
C PHE A 396 4.16 -8.03 11.38
N GLU A 397 5.01 -7.55 10.47
CA GLU A 397 6.45 -7.82 10.47
C GLU A 397 7.23 -6.52 10.20
N LEU A 398 8.31 -6.31 10.96
CA LEU A 398 9.17 -5.14 10.83
C LEU A 398 10.63 -5.52 11.08
N ALA A 399 11.53 -5.08 10.20
CA ALA A 399 12.97 -5.11 10.47
C ALA A 399 13.32 -4.05 11.53
N ILE A 400 14.01 -4.47 12.60
CA ILE A 400 14.39 -3.59 13.71
C ILE A 400 15.93 -3.57 13.88
N PRO A 401 16.68 -2.98 12.93
CA PRO A 401 18.15 -3.04 12.94
C PRO A 401 18.79 -2.40 14.19
N ALA A 402 18.06 -1.54 14.90
CA ALA A 402 18.50 -1.00 16.20
C ALA A 402 18.62 -2.05 17.32
N ALA A 403 18.04 -3.25 17.11
CA ALA A 403 18.11 -4.39 18.02
C ALA A 403 19.29 -5.33 17.71
N ASP A 404 19.98 -5.15 16.59
CA ASP A 404 21.13 -5.98 16.20
C ASP A 404 22.28 -5.84 17.21
N ASN A 405 22.85 -6.98 17.60
CA ASN A 405 23.99 -7.10 18.53
C ASN A 405 23.81 -6.30 19.83
N ASN A 406 22.59 -6.25 20.36
CA ASN A 406 22.25 -5.46 21.53
C ASN A 406 21.86 -6.37 22.72
N PRO A 407 22.57 -6.33 23.85
CA PRO A 407 22.28 -7.15 25.03
C PRO A 407 21.04 -6.71 25.82
N ALA A 408 20.47 -5.54 25.50
CA ALA A 408 19.36 -4.97 26.25
C ALA A 408 18.36 -4.30 25.29
N VAL A 409 17.51 -5.13 24.68
CA VAL A 409 16.42 -4.68 23.81
C VAL A 409 15.09 -4.73 24.56
N GLN A 410 14.34 -3.64 24.53
CA GLN A 410 12.97 -3.58 25.00
C GLN A 410 12.07 -3.09 23.88
N LEU A 411 11.01 -3.85 23.62
CA LEU A 411 9.93 -3.51 22.71
C LEU A 411 8.84 -2.77 23.49
N GLU A 412 8.24 -1.75 22.89
CA GLU A 412 7.13 -1.00 23.47
C GLU A 412 6.02 -0.79 22.43
N TRP A 413 4.79 -1.09 22.82
CA TRP A 413 3.56 -0.67 22.14
C TRP A 413 2.98 0.48 22.95
N ARG A 414 2.72 1.61 22.32
CA ARG A 414 2.25 2.81 23.00
C ARG A 414 1.04 3.39 22.27
N LEU A 415 0.09 3.89 23.04
CA LEU A 415 -1.05 4.65 22.57
C LEU A 415 -1.04 6.02 23.26
N ARG A 416 -1.15 7.08 22.47
CA ARG A 416 -1.37 8.45 22.93
C ARG A 416 -2.58 9.01 22.20
N THR A 417 -3.55 9.55 22.94
CA THR A 417 -4.83 9.98 22.37
C THR A 417 -5.13 11.45 22.66
N ASP A 418 -5.99 12.05 21.85
CA ASP A 418 -6.48 13.41 22.00
C ASP A 418 -7.88 13.45 22.66
N GLY A 419 -8.63 14.54 22.48
CA GLY A 419 -9.90 14.75 23.13
C GLY A 419 -11.10 14.01 22.53
N GLY A 420 -10.99 13.30 21.40
CA GLY A 420 -12.13 12.64 20.77
C GLY A 420 -11.79 11.50 19.82
N LEU A 421 -12.86 10.91 19.27
CA LEU A 421 -12.83 9.79 18.31
C LEU A 421 -12.19 8.51 18.85
N GLU A 422 -12.69 8.04 19.98
CA GLU A 422 -12.19 6.81 20.58
C GLU A 422 -12.66 5.56 19.83
N LEU A 423 -11.71 4.68 19.53
CA LEU A 423 -11.90 3.37 18.89
C LEU A 423 -11.38 2.26 19.83
N GLY A 424 -11.10 1.06 19.32
CA GLY A 424 -10.71 -0.11 20.13
C GLY A 424 -9.24 -0.21 20.53
N GLY A 425 -8.34 0.54 19.88
CA GLY A 425 -6.93 0.60 20.27
C GLY A 425 -6.15 -0.65 19.89
N TRP A 426 -5.06 -0.93 20.61
CA TRP A 426 -4.21 -2.09 20.34
C TRP A 426 -4.83 -3.39 20.85
N ASN A 427 -4.68 -4.44 20.06
CA ASN A 427 -4.66 -5.84 20.50
C ASN A 427 -3.44 -6.51 19.87
N VAL A 428 -2.64 -7.19 20.70
CA VAL A 428 -1.32 -7.75 20.35
C VAL A 428 -1.26 -9.19 20.84
N ASP A 429 -0.86 -10.10 19.95
CA ASP A 429 -0.68 -11.53 20.23
C ASP A 429 0.50 -12.11 19.44
N ASP A 430 0.96 -13.32 19.79
CA ASP A 430 2.04 -14.07 19.11
C ASP A 430 3.31 -13.23 18.83
N VAL A 431 3.81 -12.50 19.84
CA VAL A 431 5.02 -11.67 19.67
C VAL A 431 6.25 -12.55 19.50
N ARG A 432 6.95 -12.40 18.39
CA ARG A 432 8.19 -13.12 18.09
C ARG A 432 9.31 -12.23 17.61
N LEU A 433 10.53 -12.63 17.97
CA LEU A 433 11.75 -12.12 17.36
C LEU A 433 12.51 -13.25 16.68
N PHE A 434 12.99 -12.95 15.47
CA PHE A 434 13.66 -13.90 14.62
C PHE A 434 14.63 -13.19 13.67
N SER A 435 15.44 -13.98 12.97
CA SER A 435 16.32 -13.54 11.89
C SER A 435 16.43 -14.64 10.85
N PHE A 436 16.92 -14.32 9.66
CA PHE A 436 17.24 -15.32 8.64
C PHE A 436 18.73 -15.56 8.58
N ALA A 437 19.15 -16.78 8.89
CA ALA A 437 20.54 -17.22 8.78
C ALA A 437 20.87 -17.70 7.36
N ALA A 438 22.16 -17.68 7.04
CA ALA A 438 22.67 -18.24 5.79
C ALA A 438 22.47 -19.76 5.78
N ILE A 439 21.96 -20.29 4.67
CA ILE A 439 21.87 -21.72 4.41
C ILE A 439 23.07 -22.12 3.54
N PRO A 440 23.83 -23.18 3.89
CA PRO A 440 24.84 -23.72 3.01
C PRO A 440 24.27 -24.01 1.62
N ALA A 441 24.87 -23.43 0.58
CA ALA A 441 24.45 -23.66 -0.80
C ALA A 441 24.47 -25.15 -1.13
N PRO A 442 23.47 -25.67 -1.87
CA PRO A 442 23.41 -27.09 -2.17
C PRO A 442 24.66 -27.54 -2.95
N PRO A 443 25.12 -28.79 -2.72
CA PRO A 443 26.33 -29.32 -3.36
C PRO A 443 26.17 -29.44 -4.88
N LEU A 444 24.94 -29.64 -5.36
CA LEU A 444 24.56 -29.54 -6.77
C LEU A 444 23.75 -28.26 -6.98
N ARG A 445 24.11 -27.45 -7.96
CA ARG A 445 23.43 -26.19 -8.27
C ARG A 445 22.96 -26.19 -9.71
N LEU A 446 21.68 -25.92 -9.89
CA LEU A 446 21.05 -25.75 -11.20
C LEU A 446 20.61 -24.29 -11.32
N THR A 447 20.99 -23.62 -12.40
CA THR A 447 20.64 -22.21 -12.64
C THR A 447 20.16 -22.02 -14.07
N LEU A 448 19.10 -21.24 -14.25
CA LEU A 448 18.66 -20.69 -15.54
C LEU A 448 18.75 -19.17 -15.50
N ALA A 449 19.46 -18.59 -16.47
CA ALA A 449 19.66 -17.14 -16.55
C ALA A 449 19.42 -16.62 -17.98
N PRO A 450 18.37 -15.81 -18.21
CA PRO A 450 17.27 -15.50 -17.27
C PRO A 450 16.31 -16.69 -17.09
N ALA A 451 15.62 -16.77 -15.95
CA ALA A 451 14.60 -17.81 -15.70
C ALA A 451 13.26 -17.50 -16.40
N GLN A 452 12.98 -16.23 -16.71
CA GLN A 452 11.87 -15.84 -17.56
C GLN A 452 12.41 -15.43 -18.93
N VAL A 453 11.91 -16.06 -19.99
CA VAL A 453 12.50 -15.96 -21.34
C VAL A 453 11.41 -15.66 -22.37
N PRO A 454 11.60 -14.67 -23.27
CA PRO A 454 10.65 -14.40 -24.32
C PRO A 454 10.54 -15.55 -25.33
N LEU A 455 9.43 -15.63 -26.06
CA LEU A 455 9.32 -16.53 -27.21
C LEU A 455 10.46 -16.30 -28.22
N GLY A 456 11.09 -17.37 -28.70
CA GLY A 456 12.28 -17.29 -29.55
C GLY A 456 13.56 -16.82 -28.82
N GLY A 457 13.46 -16.47 -27.54
CA GLY A 457 14.58 -16.07 -26.69
C GLY A 457 15.46 -17.24 -26.28
N THR A 458 16.56 -16.92 -25.61
CA THR A 458 17.52 -17.92 -25.10
C THR A 458 17.76 -17.73 -23.61
N THR A 459 17.99 -18.84 -22.91
CA THR A 459 18.47 -18.86 -21.53
C THR A 459 19.66 -19.81 -21.42
N THR A 460 20.55 -19.51 -20.47
CA THR A 460 21.68 -20.39 -20.16
C THR A 460 21.32 -21.29 -18.99
N LEU A 461 21.31 -22.59 -19.22
CA LEU A 461 21.30 -23.62 -18.19
C LEU A 461 22.74 -23.89 -17.73
N SER A 462 22.96 -23.80 -16.43
CA SER A 462 24.21 -24.16 -15.79
C SER A 462 23.96 -25.16 -14.67
N LEU A 463 24.63 -26.31 -14.74
CA LEU A 463 24.73 -27.29 -13.67
C LEU A 463 26.14 -27.26 -13.10
N ARG A 464 26.27 -27.18 -11.78
CA ARG A 464 27.56 -27.19 -11.07
C ARG A 464 27.48 -28.13 -9.88
N GLY A 465 28.22 -29.23 -9.93
CA GLY A 465 28.25 -30.26 -8.91
C GLY A 465 29.67 -30.76 -8.63
N LEU A 466 29.77 -32.02 -8.18
CA LEU A 466 31.03 -32.71 -7.96
C LEU A 466 31.73 -32.98 -9.30
N PRO A 467 32.98 -32.53 -9.50
CA PRO A 467 33.70 -32.77 -10.74
C PRO A 467 33.77 -34.26 -11.11
N GLY A 468 33.33 -34.60 -12.32
CA GLY A 468 33.31 -35.97 -12.84
C GLY A 468 32.19 -36.87 -12.30
N ALA A 469 31.29 -36.36 -11.46
CA ALA A 469 30.10 -37.10 -11.04
C ALA A 469 29.07 -37.18 -12.18
N LEU A 470 28.32 -38.28 -12.24
CA LEU A 470 27.19 -38.40 -13.15
C LEU A 470 26.07 -37.48 -12.69
N GLY A 471 25.79 -36.45 -13.49
CA GLY A 471 24.65 -35.57 -13.36
C GLY A 471 23.46 -36.07 -14.18
N VAL A 472 22.27 -35.97 -13.60
CA VAL A 472 20.99 -36.27 -14.26
C VAL A 472 20.14 -35.01 -14.21
N LEU A 473 19.77 -34.47 -15.38
CA LEU A 473 18.82 -33.36 -15.47
C LEU A 473 17.43 -33.92 -15.77
N LEU A 474 16.45 -33.49 -15.00
CA LEU A 474 15.04 -33.83 -15.14
C LEU A 474 14.26 -32.57 -15.48
N VAL A 475 13.38 -32.66 -16.49
CA VAL A 475 12.58 -31.53 -16.96
C VAL A 475 11.14 -31.98 -17.16
N SER A 476 10.17 -31.22 -16.63
CA SER A 476 8.73 -31.50 -16.74
C SER A 476 7.94 -30.20 -16.90
N ASP A 477 6.78 -30.27 -17.55
CA ASP A 477 5.79 -29.20 -17.65
C ASP A 477 4.89 -29.10 -16.41
N THR A 478 5.02 -30.05 -15.47
CA THR A 478 4.27 -30.09 -14.22
C THR A 478 5.22 -30.07 -13.03
N GLN A 479 4.80 -29.43 -11.95
CA GLN A 479 5.56 -29.42 -10.71
C GLN A 479 5.45 -30.78 -10.03
N GLY A 480 6.52 -31.20 -9.34
CA GLY A 480 6.46 -32.37 -8.46
C GLY A 480 5.54 -32.17 -7.24
N PRO A 481 5.53 -33.10 -6.28
CA PRO A 481 6.58 -34.09 -6.05
C PRO A 481 6.40 -35.39 -6.87
N THR A 482 7.52 -35.95 -7.32
CA THR A 482 7.62 -37.33 -7.80
C THR A 482 8.62 -38.08 -6.91
N SER A 483 8.24 -39.25 -6.39
CA SER A 483 9.07 -40.02 -5.46
C SER A 483 9.41 -41.38 -6.05
N PHE A 484 10.68 -41.78 -5.95
CA PHE A 484 11.16 -43.11 -6.29
C PHE A 484 11.96 -43.69 -5.13
N PRO A 485 11.81 -44.99 -4.81
CA PRO A 485 12.63 -45.63 -3.79
C PRO A 485 14.13 -45.46 -4.08
N GLY A 486 14.88 -44.94 -3.10
CA GLY A 486 16.32 -44.73 -3.21
C GLY A 486 16.77 -43.42 -3.87
N LEU A 487 15.84 -42.59 -4.33
CA LEU A 487 16.11 -41.23 -4.80
C LEU A 487 15.58 -40.18 -3.82
N PRO A 488 16.19 -38.98 -3.77
CA PRO A 488 15.56 -37.80 -3.19
C PRO A 488 14.19 -37.53 -3.84
N VAL A 489 13.31 -36.83 -3.12
CA VAL A 489 12.04 -36.35 -3.70
C VAL A 489 12.36 -35.44 -4.87
N LEU A 490 11.75 -35.71 -6.02
CA LEU A 490 11.95 -34.92 -7.23
C LEU A 490 10.88 -33.84 -7.30
N HIS A 491 11.29 -32.60 -7.56
CA HIS A 491 10.39 -31.46 -7.67
C HIS A 491 9.86 -31.21 -9.09
N VAL A 492 9.93 -32.23 -9.94
CA VAL A 492 9.32 -32.29 -11.27
C VAL A 492 8.19 -33.32 -11.29
N GLY A 493 7.19 -33.14 -12.15
CA GLY A 493 6.09 -34.09 -12.31
C GLY A 493 6.53 -35.43 -12.88
N ALA A 494 5.65 -36.44 -12.81
CA ALA A 494 5.99 -37.83 -13.12
C ALA A 494 6.28 -38.09 -14.61
N ALA A 495 5.83 -37.20 -15.49
CA ALA A 495 6.21 -37.18 -16.90
C ALA A 495 7.37 -36.19 -17.07
N PHE A 496 8.59 -36.72 -17.19
CA PHE A 496 9.80 -35.91 -17.36
C PHE A 496 10.73 -36.47 -18.43
N VAL A 497 11.53 -35.59 -19.00
CA VAL A 497 12.66 -35.95 -19.89
C VAL A 497 13.94 -35.98 -19.06
N VAL A 498 14.85 -36.91 -19.41
CA VAL A 498 16.12 -37.11 -18.72
C VAL A 498 17.29 -36.76 -19.64
N GLY A 499 18.22 -35.94 -19.15
CA GLY A 499 19.54 -35.71 -19.74
C GLY A 499 20.66 -36.18 -18.83
N LEU A 500 21.79 -36.62 -19.40
CA LEU A 500 22.96 -37.08 -18.64
C LEU A 500 24.18 -36.17 -18.88
N ASP A 501 24.91 -35.90 -17.81
CA ASP A 501 26.19 -35.19 -17.78
C ASP A 501 27.23 -36.11 -17.11
N GLY A 502 28.36 -36.39 -17.78
CA GLY A 502 29.46 -37.20 -17.21
C GLY A 502 30.61 -36.40 -16.59
N ALA A 503 30.52 -35.07 -16.60
CA ALA A 503 31.57 -34.14 -16.19
C ALA A 503 31.26 -33.44 -14.84
N GLY A 504 30.04 -33.55 -14.31
CA GLY A 504 29.62 -32.87 -13.08
C GLY A 504 29.52 -31.35 -13.21
N ALA A 505 29.55 -30.87 -14.45
CA ALA A 505 29.41 -29.48 -14.83
C ALA A 505 28.88 -29.42 -16.27
N LEU A 506 27.79 -28.68 -16.47
CA LEU A 506 27.16 -28.48 -17.77
C LEU A 506 26.85 -27.00 -17.96
N ASP A 507 27.18 -26.47 -19.14
CA ASP A 507 26.64 -25.21 -19.65
C ASP A 507 25.96 -25.47 -20.98
N ALA A 508 24.68 -25.14 -21.08
CA ALA A 508 23.88 -25.31 -22.28
C ALA A 508 23.02 -24.08 -22.55
N SER A 509 22.92 -23.70 -23.82
CA SER A 509 21.94 -22.69 -24.25
C SER A 509 20.64 -23.37 -24.62
N ILE A 510 19.54 -22.89 -24.03
CA ILE A 510 18.18 -23.35 -24.33
C ILE A 510 17.46 -22.24 -25.08
N THR A 511 17.01 -22.53 -26.30
CA THR A 511 16.17 -21.63 -27.09
C THR A 511 14.70 -21.98 -26.87
N VAL A 512 13.90 -21.00 -26.45
CA VAL A 512 12.44 -21.14 -26.36
C VAL A 512 11.86 -21.10 -27.76
N THR A 513 10.88 -21.95 -28.03
CA THR A 513 10.15 -21.92 -29.30
C THR A 513 9.56 -20.53 -29.59
N SER A 514 9.42 -20.17 -30.86
CA SER A 514 8.67 -19.00 -31.28
C SER A 514 7.16 -19.25 -31.38
N ASP A 515 6.70 -20.46 -31.04
CA ASP A 515 5.28 -20.84 -31.07
C ASP A 515 4.48 -20.07 -30.00
N PRO A 516 3.46 -19.29 -30.37
CA PRO A 516 2.62 -18.55 -29.42
C PRO A 516 1.91 -19.42 -28.38
N SER A 517 1.68 -20.71 -28.66
CA SER A 517 1.07 -21.63 -27.70
C SER A 517 1.95 -21.93 -26.48
N ALA A 518 3.27 -21.72 -26.61
CA ALA A 518 4.18 -21.79 -25.47
C ALA A 518 4.07 -20.56 -24.58
N TYR A 519 3.43 -19.47 -25.01
CA TYR A 519 3.38 -18.24 -24.23
C TYR A 519 2.76 -18.47 -22.85
N GLY A 520 3.41 -17.91 -21.84
CA GLY A 520 3.01 -18.07 -20.46
C GLY A 520 3.34 -19.43 -19.89
N THR A 521 3.76 -20.48 -20.61
CA THR A 521 3.99 -21.84 -20.05
C THR A 521 5.12 -21.92 -19.01
N LEU A 522 5.03 -22.95 -18.17
CA LEU A 522 5.90 -23.19 -17.02
C LEU A 522 6.67 -24.48 -17.24
N LEU A 523 7.97 -24.46 -16.99
CA LEU A 523 8.83 -25.64 -17.10
C LEU A 523 9.61 -25.79 -15.80
N TYR A 524 9.47 -26.95 -15.16
CA TYR A 524 10.15 -27.29 -13.92
C TYR A 524 11.36 -28.14 -14.24
N ALA A 525 12.48 -27.81 -13.62
CA ALA A 525 13.71 -28.57 -13.75
C ALA A 525 14.29 -28.91 -12.38
N HIS A 526 14.90 -30.07 -12.30
CA HIS A 526 15.59 -30.55 -11.12
C HIS A 526 16.75 -31.44 -11.55
N ALA A 527 17.86 -31.39 -10.85
CA ALA A 527 19.00 -32.23 -11.17
C ALA A 527 19.38 -33.13 -9.99
N LEU A 528 19.93 -34.29 -10.31
CA LEU A 528 20.55 -35.20 -9.36
C LEU A 528 22.01 -35.41 -9.72
N GLN A 529 22.87 -35.66 -8.74
CA GLN A 529 24.20 -36.18 -8.97
C GLN A 529 24.47 -37.41 -8.11
N LEU A 530 25.22 -38.36 -8.63
CA LEU A 530 25.68 -39.50 -7.85
C LEU A 530 26.91 -39.10 -7.01
N ASN A 531 26.76 -39.15 -5.69
CA ASN A 531 27.86 -39.01 -4.73
C ASN A 531 28.05 -40.33 -3.98
N GLY A 532 29.08 -41.09 -4.35
CA GLY A 532 29.32 -42.43 -3.82
C GLY A 532 28.17 -43.38 -4.14
N SER A 533 27.45 -43.84 -3.11
CA SER A 533 26.26 -44.70 -3.24
C SER A 533 24.93 -43.97 -3.05
N SER A 534 24.95 -42.64 -2.93
CA SER A 534 23.76 -41.80 -2.69
C SER A 534 23.56 -40.76 -3.79
N PHE A 535 22.32 -40.33 -3.98
CA PHE A 535 22.00 -39.22 -4.87
C PHE A 535 21.82 -37.92 -4.08
N GLU A 536 22.44 -36.86 -4.58
CA GLU A 536 22.24 -35.49 -4.10
C GLU A 536 21.39 -34.73 -5.10
N ALA A 537 20.45 -33.92 -4.60
CA ALA A 537 19.55 -33.11 -5.42
C ALA A 537 20.05 -31.67 -5.54
N SER A 538 19.69 -31.02 -6.66
CA SER A 538 19.91 -29.58 -6.84
C SER A 538 18.88 -28.74 -6.09
N ASN A 539 19.04 -27.42 -6.13
CA ASN A 539 17.91 -26.52 -5.90
C ASN A 539 16.79 -26.79 -6.93
N LYS A 540 15.56 -26.41 -6.57
CA LYS A 540 14.42 -26.41 -7.49
C LYS A 540 14.60 -25.30 -8.52
N MET A 541 14.10 -25.54 -9.73
CA MET A 541 14.17 -24.58 -10.81
C MET A 541 12.83 -24.53 -11.54
N VAL A 542 12.37 -23.31 -11.80
CA VAL A 542 11.22 -23.03 -12.65
C VAL A 542 11.61 -22.02 -13.71
N MET A 543 11.16 -22.25 -14.92
CA MET A 543 11.30 -21.36 -16.06
C MET A 543 9.92 -20.96 -16.56
N LEU A 544 9.79 -19.69 -16.93
CA LEU A 544 8.58 -19.13 -17.52
C LEU A 544 8.91 -18.64 -18.92
N THR A 545 8.14 -19.11 -19.90
CA THR A 545 8.12 -18.50 -21.24
C THR A 545 7.20 -17.29 -21.21
N GLY A 546 7.71 -16.08 -21.47
CA GLY A 546 6.97 -14.84 -21.29
C GLY A 546 7.22 -13.81 -22.39
N ASP A 547 7.06 -12.54 -22.03
CA ASP A 547 7.35 -11.34 -22.84
C ASP A 547 8.83 -10.95 -22.84
#